data_AF-A0A351UNZ6-F1
#
_entry.id   AF-A0A351UNZ6-F1
#
_cell.length_a   1.000
_cell.length_b   1.000
_cell.length_c   1.000
_cell.angle_alpha   90.00
_cell.angle_beta   90.00
_cell.angle_gamma   90.00
#
_symmetry.space_group_name_H-M   'P 1'
#
loop_
_entity.id
_entity.type
_entity.pdbx_description
1 polymer ?
#
loop_
_entity_poly.entity_id
_entity_poly.type
_entity_poly.pdbx_seq_one_letter_code
_entity_poly.pdbx_strand_id
1 'polypeptide(L)'
;MIKATANLLVKLTIQNENAKDFIGHIGGDDFIVVTAYENCEELAKRILTGFDEIAPSFYSKADRERGSIVSTDRQGNIKKFPFLSISIGIVNNMTRPLVSFAQVSNIGTELKKGAKAAAKSSYMIDRRHD
;
A
#
# COMPACT_ATOMS: atom_id res chain seq x y z
N MET A 1 -13.34 -3.79 -2.46
CA MET A 1 -12.06 -3.11 -2.20
C MET A 1 -10.96 -4.09 -1.84
N ILE A 2 -11.04 -4.84 -0.73
CA ILE A 2 -10.01 -5.82 -0.33
C ILE A 2 -9.71 -6.85 -1.43
N LYS A 3 -10.74 -7.51 -2.00
CA LYS A 3 -10.55 -8.47 -3.11
C LYS A 3 -9.91 -7.85 -4.36
N ALA A 4 -10.28 -6.62 -4.70
CA ALA A 4 -9.69 -5.92 -5.84
C ALA A 4 -8.21 -5.57 -5.59
N THR A 5 -7.89 -5.18 -4.36
CA THR A 5 -6.51 -4.93 -3.91
C THR A 5 -5.69 -6.22 -3.97
N ALA A 6 -6.22 -7.32 -3.43
CA ALA A 6 -5.57 -8.63 -3.49
C ALA A 6 -5.29 -9.06 -4.94
N ASN A 7 -6.27 -8.93 -5.83
CA ASN A 7 -6.10 -9.26 -7.25
C ASN A 7 -5.04 -8.39 -7.93
N LEU A 8 -5.00 -7.09 -7.63
CA LEU A 8 -3.97 -6.18 -8.12
C LEU A 8 -2.58 -6.63 -7.65
N LEU A 9 -2.43 -6.87 -6.35
CA LEU A 9 -1.17 -7.28 -5.75
C LEU A 9 -0.69 -8.62 -6.31
N VAL A 10 -1.57 -9.62 -6.46
CA VAL A 10 -1.25 -10.91 -7.09
C VAL A 10 -0.76 -10.70 -8.52
N LYS A 11 -1.50 -9.94 -9.34
CA LYS A 11 -1.13 -9.65 -10.73
C LYS A 11 0.24 -8.96 -10.86
N LEU A 12 0.58 -8.08 -9.92
CA LEU A 12 1.83 -7.32 -9.96
C LEU A 12 3.01 -8.07 -9.34
N THR A 13 2.76 -8.97 -8.39
CA THR A 13 3.82 -9.70 -7.67
C THR A 13 4.13 -11.04 -8.34
N ILE A 14 3.11 -11.83 -8.68
CA ILE A 14 3.26 -13.15 -9.28
C ILE A 14 3.16 -13.03 -10.80
N GLN A 15 4.31 -12.84 -11.45
CA GLN A 15 4.36 -12.64 -12.91
C GLN A 15 4.30 -13.95 -13.72
N ASN A 16 4.78 -15.06 -13.15
CA ASN A 16 4.78 -16.38 -13.78
C ASN A 16 4.94 -17.50 -12.73
N GLU A 17 4.86 -18.75 -13.16
CA GLU A 17 4.97 -19.95 -12.31
C GLU A 17 6.33 -20.09 -11.60
N ASN A 18 7.37 -19.40 -12.08
CA ASN A 18 8.71 -19.39 -11.50
C ASN A 18 8.99 -18.14 -10.62
N ALA A 19 7.96 -17.35 -10.31
CA ALA A 19 8.11 -16.19 -9.44
C ALA A 19 8.59 -16.63 -8.06
N LYS A 20 9.69 -16.03 -7.59
CA LYS A 20 10.21 -16.22 -6.23
C LYS A 20 9.57 -15.28 -5.21
N ASP A 21 8.80 -14.32 -5.69
CA ASP A 21 8.10 -13.36 -4.86
C ASP A 21 6.93 -14.03 -4.15
N PHE A 22 6.67 -13.59 -2.92
CA PHE A 22 5.58 -14.08 -2.10
C PHE A 22 4.58 -12.96 -1.82
N ILE A 23 3.31 -13.32 -1.79
CA ILE A 23 2.22 -12.44 -1.35
C ILE A 23 1.39 -13.14 -0.27
N GLY A 24 1.12 -12.43 0.81
CA GLY A 24 0.29 -12.90 1.91
C GLY A 24 -0.74 -11.85 2.34
N HIS A 25 -1.88 -12.32 2.85
CA HIS A 25 -2.86 -11.48 3.54
C HIS A 25 -2.64 -11.62 5.05
N ILE A 26 -2.37 -10.52 5.75
CA ILE A 26 -2.14 -10.53 7.20
C ILE A 26 -3.48 -10.54 7.94
N GLY A 27 -4.43 -9.72 7.48
CA GLY A 27 -5.75 -9.56 8.09
C GLY A 27 -6.31 -8.17 7.82
N GLY A 28 -7.64 -8.02 7.85
CA GLY A 28 -8.28 -6.74 7.53
C GLY A 28 -7.91 -6.24 6.12
N ASP A 29 -7.40 -5.02 6.02
CA ASP A 29 -6.87 -4.37 4.81
C ASP A 29 -5.35 -4.52 4.63
N ASP A 30 -4.66 -5.27 5.49
CA ASP A 30 -3.20 -5.39 5.51
C ASP A 30 -2.68 -6.61 4.74
N PHE A 31 -1.70 -6.36 3.85
CA PHE A 31 -1.02 -7.34 3.02
C PHE A 31 0.49 -7.30 3.24
N ILE A 32 1.16 -8.41 2.92
CA ILE A 32 2.63 -8.50 2.87
C ILE A 32 3.08 -8.98 1.50
N VAL A 33 4.15 -8.39 1.00
CA VAL A 33 4.88 -8.85 -0.17
C VAL A 33 6.33 -9.06 0.22
N VAL A 34 6.90 -10.20 -0.16
CA VAL A 34 8.34 -10.49 -0.05
C VAL A 34 8.88 -10.60 -1.46
N THR A 35 9.88 -9.78 -1.78
CA THR A 35 10.51 -9.73 -3.11
C THR A 35 11.99 -9.43 -2.98
N ALA A 36 12.74 -9.56 -4.08
CA ALA A 36 14.13 -9.14 -4.16
C ALA A 36 14.28 -7.63 -3.94
N TYR A 37 15.36 -7.22 -3.29
CA TYR A 37 15.60 -5.81 -2.94
C TYR A 37 15.63 -4.91 -4.19
N GLU A 38 16.23 -5.40 -5.27
CA GLU A 38 16.37 -4.69 -6.54
C GLU A 38 15.02 -4.32 -7.16
N ASN A 39 13.98 -5.11 -6.86
CA ASN A 39 12.64 -4.96 -7.42
C ASN A 39 11.69 -4.16 -6.51
N CYS A 40 12.03 -3.97 -5.23
CA CYS A 40 11.06 -3.55 -4.22
C CYS A 40 10.46 -2.17 -4.47
N GLU A 41 11.28 -1.17 -4.83
CA GLU A 41 10.81 0.19 -5.10
C GLU A 41 10.01 0.27 -6.42
N GLU A 42 10.41 -0.49 -7.44
CA GLU A 42 9.68 -0.55 -8.71
C GLU A 42 8.30 -1.22 -8.52
N LEU A 43 8.26 -2.35 -7.82
CA LEU A 43 7.03 -3.05 -7.50
C LEU A 43 6.09 -2.16 -6.66
N ALA A 44 6.63 -1.46 -5.65
CA ALA A 44 5.85 -0.51 -4.87
C ALA A 44 5.22 0.57 -5.77
N LYS A 45 6.01 1.22 -6.64
CA LYS A 45 5.49 2.24 -7.58
C LYS A 45 4.38 1.68 -8.47
N ARG A 46 4.57 0.48 -9.03
CA ARG A 46 3.53 -0.19 -9.85
C ARG A 46 2.26 -0.46 -9.06
N ILE A 47 2.37 -0.86 -7.80
CA ILE A 47 1.24 -1.06 -6.89
C ILE A 47 0.52 0.26 -6.62
N LEU A 48 1.25 1.34 -6.31
CA LEU A 48 0.66 2.66 -6.07
C LEU A 48 -0.14 3.13 -7.29
N THR A 49 0.49 3.12 -8.48
CA THR A 49 -0.16 3.54 -9.73
C THR A 49 -1.38 2.68 -10.03
N GLY A 50 -1.23 1.35 -9.99
CA GLY A 50 -2.34 0.44 -10.26
C GLY A 50 -3.48 0.57 -9.25
N PHE A 51 -3.19 0.89 -8.00
CA PHE A 51 -4.22 1.13 -6.98
C PHE A 51 -4.95 2.45 -7.24
N ASP A 52 -4.23 3.52 -7.53
CA ASP A 52 -4.81 4.84 -7.84
C ASP A 52 -5.72 4.80 -9.07
N GLU A 53 -5.41 3.95 -10.06
CA GLU A 53 -6.25 3.74 -11.24
C GLU A 53 -7.55 2.98 -10.93
N ILE A 54 -7.51 1.97 -10.05
CA ILE A 54 -8.71 1.19 -9.70
C ILE A 54 -9.54 1.84 -8.61
N ALA A 55 -8.95 2.67 -7.74
CA ALA A 55 -9.62 3.23 -6.56
C ALA A 55 -10.91 4.00 -6.91
N PRO A 56 -10.98 4.86 -7.95
CA PRO A 56 -12.21 5.54 -8.36
C PRO A 56 -13.36 4.58 -8.65
N SER A 57 -13.09 3.36 -9.15
CA SER A 57 -14.12 2.38 -9.50
C SER A 57 -14.93 1.87 -8.31
N PHE A 58 -14.45 2.11 -7.08
CA PHE A 58 -15.15 1.73 -5.86
C PHE A 58 -16.26 2.72 -5.46
N TYR A 59 -16.38 3.85 -6.17
CA TYR A 59 -17.30 4.92 -5.82
C TYR A 59 -18.42 5.11 -6.86
N SER A 60 -19.47 5.82 -6.42
CA SER A 60 -20.60 6.18 -7.28
C SER A 60 -20.12 6.94 -8.51
N LYS A 61 -20.91 6.90 -9.59
CA LYS A 61 -20.62 7.69 -10.80
C LYS A 61 -20.50 9.19 -10.47
N ALA A 62 -21.39 9.70 -9.60
CA ALA A 62 -21.38 11.10 -9.19
C ALA A 62 -20.10 11.49 -8.44
N ASP A 63 -19.58 10.62 -7.55
CA ASP A 63 -18.33 10.89 -6.84
C ASP A 63 -17.12 10.81 -7.76
N ARG A 64 -17.13 9.85 -8.71
CA ARG A 64 -16.11 9.73 -9.77
C ARG A 64 -16.02 10.98 -10.63
N GLU A 65 -17.15 11.48 -11.11
CA GLU A 65 -17.22 12.71 -11.92
C GLU A 65 -16.76 13.94 -11.12
N ARG A 66 -16.98 13.95 -9.80
CA ARG A 66 -16.51 15.01 -8.91
C ARG A 66 -15.03 14.87 -8.50
N GLY A 67 -14.44 13.69 -8.69
CA GLY A 67 -13.09 13.37 -8.21
C GLY A 67 -12.95 13.32 -6.68
N SER A 68 -14.06 13.26 -5.94
CA SER A 68 -14.05 13.27 -4.46
C SER A 68 -15.36 12.73 -3.88
N ILE A 69 -15.25 12.15 -2.69
CA ILE A 69 -16.39 11.67 -1.90
C ILE A 69 -16.94 12.86 -1.12
N VAL A 70 -18.25 13.09 -1.20
CA VAL A 70 -18.93 14.09 -0.37
C VAL A 70 -19.68 13.37 0.75
N SER A 71 -19.33 13.67 2.00
CA SER A 71 -19.99 13.06 3.15
C SER A 71 -20.11 14.05 4.31
N THR A 72 -21.12 13.85 5.14
CA THR A 72 -21.35 14.66 6.34
C THR A 72 -20.48 14.13 7.47
N ASP A 73 -19.67 15.00 8.06
CA ASP A 73 -18.90 14.63 9.24
C ASP A 73 -19.78 14.48 10.49
N ARG A 74 -19.19 14.02 11.60
CA ARG A 74 -19.91 13.80 12.87
C ARG A 74 -20.54 15.07 13.47
N GLN A 75 -20.18 16.25 12.97
CA GLN A 75 -20.69 17.55 13.42
C GLN A 75 -21.76 18.12 12.45
N GLY A 76 -22.16 17.36 11.43
CA GLY A 76 -23.17 17.81 10.46
C GLY A 76 -22.60 18.61 9.29
N ASN A 77 -21.27 18.79 9.20
CA ASN A 77 -20.66 19.57 8.12
C ASN A 77 -20.42 18.71 6.89
N ILE A 78 -20.81 19.21 5.71
CA ILE A 78 -20.50 18.57 4.43
C ILE A 78 -19.00 18.73 4.16
N LYS A 79 -18.28 17.62 4.04
CA LYS A 79 -16.85 17.58 3.70
C LYS A 79 -16.59 16.78 2.43
N LYS A 80 -15.53 17.18 1.73
CA LYS A 80 -14.96 16.45 0.60
C LYS A 80 -13.79 15.62 1.07
N PHE A 81 -13.76 14.35 0.70
CA PHE A 81 -12.67 13.43 0.98
C PHE A 81 -12.06 12.93 -0.33
N PRO A 82 -10.74 12.74 -0.40
CA PRO A 82 -10.12 12.08 -1.54
C PRO A 82 -10.60 10.62 -1.63
N PHE A 83 -10.39 9.99 -2.78
CA PHE A 83 -10.54 8.55 -2.88
C PHE A 83 -9.50 7.84 -2.01
N LEU A 84 -9.82 6.59 -1.64
CA LEU A 84 -8.90 5.69 -0.96
C LEU A 84 -7.54 5.65 -1.66
N SER A 85 -6.50 5.63 -0.83
CA SER A 85 -5.11 5.44 -1.21
C SER A 85 -4.54 4.18 -0.57
N ILE A 86 -3.40 3.71 -1.06
CA ILE A 86 -2.63 2.61 -0.47
C ILE A 86 -1.29 3.12 0.07
N SER A 87 -0.87 2.59 1.21
CA SER A 87 0.39 2.96 1.85
C SER A 87 1.28 1.74 2.05
N ILE A 88 2.55 1.84 1.65
CA ILE A 88 3.50 0.72 1.67
C ILE A 88 4.71 1.06 2.54
N GLY A 89 5.07 0.18 3.47
CA GLY A 89 6.33 0.22 4.20
C GLY A 89 7.28 -0.86 3.68
N ILE A 90 8.48 -0.48 3.22
CA ILE A 90 9.49 -1.39 2.67
C ILE A 90 10.60 -1.59 3.69
N VAL A 91 10.64 -2.79 4.27
CA VAL A 91 11.72 -3.23 5.15
C VAL A 91 12.74 -4.02 4.34
N ASN A 92 14.03 -3.77 4.55
CA ASN A 92 15.11 -4.49 3.90
C ASN A 92 16.30 -4.65 4.86
N ASN A 93 17.22 -5.54 4.51
CA ASN A 93 18.43 -5.85 5.27
C ASN A 93 19.73 -5.47 4.53
N MET A 94 19.67 -4.55 3.56
CA MET A 94 20.83 -4.19 2.75
C MET A 94 21.87 -3.38 3.52
N THR A 95 21.42 -2.53 4.45
CA THR A 95 22.28 -1.67 5.26
C THR A 95 22.59 -2.26 6.64
N ARG A 96 21.79 -3.23 7.11
CA ARG A 96 21.96 -3.87 8.43
C ARG A 96 21.24 -5.23 8.52
N PRO A 97 21.70 -6.14 9.41
CA PRO A 97 20.98 -7.38 9.69
C PRO A 97 19.65 -7.11 10.40
N LEU A 98 18.64 -7.91 10.08
CA LEU A 98 17.37 -7.99 10.80
C LEU A 98 17.39 -9.25 11.67
N VAL A 99 17.31 -9.09 12.99
CA VAL A 99 17.60 -10.15 13.96
C VAL A 99 16.36 -10.85 14.51
N SER A 100 15.15 -10.34 14.21
CA SER A 100 13.90 -10.98 14.64
C SER A 100 12.69 -10.56 13.79
N PHE A 101 11.65 -11.40 13.77
CA PHE A 101 10.36 -11.05 13.16
C PHE A 101 9.70 -9.83 13.79
N ALA A 102 9.85 -9.65 15.11
CA ALA A 102 9.33 -8.49 15.82
C ALA A 102 9.98 -7.19 15.32
N GLN A 103 11.29 -7.21 15.05
CA GLN A 103 12.00 -6.05 14.49
C GLN A 103 11.45 -5.69 13.10
N VAL A 104 11.27 -6.68 12.21
CA VAL A 104 10.69 -6.47 10.87
C VAL A 104 9.30 -5.85 10.97
N SER A 105 8.45 -6.40 11.83
CA SER A 105 7.08 -5.92 12.04
C SER A 105 7.02 -4.48 12.58
N ASN A 106 7.89 -4.16 13.55
CA ASN A 106 7.97 -2.83 14.13
C ASN A 106 8.42 -1.78 13.10
N ILE A 107 9.49 -2.08 12.34
CA ILE A 107 9.97 -1.22 11.26
C ILE A 107 8.88 -1.03 10.20
N GLY A 108 8.26 -2.13 9.74
CA GLY A 108 7.19 -2.08 8.74
C GLY A 108 6.02 -1.22 9.20
N THR A 109 5.63 -1.31 10.47
CA THR A 109 4.56 -0.49 11.06
C THR A 109 4.93 1.00 11.10
N GLU A 110 6.17 1.32 11.49
CA GLU A 110 6.68 2.70 11.51
C GLU A 110 6.66 3.31 10.10
N LEU A 111 7.21 2.62 9.12
CA LEU A 111 7.23 3.06 7.72
C LEU A 111 5.83 3.20 7.15
N LYS A 112 4.92 2.26 7.45
CA LYS A 112 3.51 2.34 7.03
C LYS A 112 2.82 3.57 7.62
N LYS A 113 3.10 3.91 8.89
CA LYS A 113 2.60 5.16 9.50
C LYS A 113 3.15 6.39 8.79
N GLY A 114 4.44 6.41 8.47
CA GLY A 114 5.06 7.49 7.70
C GLY A 114 4.44 7.66 6.32
N ALA A 115 4.24 6.56 5.59
CA ALA A 115 3.57 6.56 4.29
C ALA A 115 2.12 7.08 4.39
N LYS A 116 1.37 6.67 5.42
CA LYS A 116 -0.02 7.10 5.66
C LYS A 116 -0.18 8.62 5.90
N ALA A 117 0.90 9.34 6.22
CA ALA A 117 0.83 10.79 6.36
C ALA A 117 0.62 11.51 5.02
N ALA A 118 0.90 10.85 3.90
CA ALA A 118 0.60 11.38 2.57
C ALA A 118 -0.90 11.33 2.27
N ALA A 119 -1.42 12.37 1.61
CA ALA A 119 -2.82 12.43 1.19
C ALA A 119 -3.16 11.53 -0.01
N LYS A 120 -2.15 10.87 -0.61
CA LYS A 120 -2.24 10.01 -1.78
C LYS A 120 -1.49 8.71 -1.53
N SER A 121 -1.58 7.77 -2.47
CA SER A 121 -0.82 6.53 -2.41
C SER A 121 0.68 6.81 -2.35
N SER A 122 1.37 6.14 -1.44
CA SER A 122 2.77 6.42 -1.12
C SER A 122 3.49 5.19 -0.58
N TYR A 123 4.83 5.21 -0.66
CA TYR A 123 5.67 4.22 -0.02
C TYR A 123 6.77 4.90 0.80
N MET A 124 7.26 4.21 1.82
CA MET A 124 8.43 4.59 2.59
C MET A 124 9.34 3.38 2.75
N ILE A 125 10.64 3.57 2.57
CA ILE A 125 11.65 2.51 2.64
C ILE A 125 12.61 2.77 3.78
N ASP A 126 12.96 1.72 4.53
CA ASP A 126 14.03 1.82 5.54
C ASP A 126 15.37 2.09 4.84
N ARG A 127 15.95 3.26 5.10
CA ARG A 127 17.29 3.66 4.65
C ARG A 127 18.25 3.89 5.82
N ARG A 128 17.91 3.44 7.02
CA ARG A 128 18.73 3.64 8.21
C ARG A 128 19.96 2.73 8.19
N HIS A 129 21.04 3.19 8.83
CA HIS A 129 22.36 2.54 8.83
C HIS A 129 22.87 2.25 10.27
N ASP A 130 22.04 2.51 11.28
CA ASP A 130 22.34 2.31 12.70
C ASP A 130 22.22 0.85 13.15
#